data_AF-A0A699HT68-F1
#
_entry.id   AF-A0A699HT68-F1
#
_cell.length_a   1.000
_cell.length_b   1.000
_cell.length_c   1.000
_cell.angle_alpha   90.00
_cell.angle_beta   90.00
_cell.angle_gamma   90.00
#
_symmetry.space_group_name_H-M   'P 1'
#
loop_
_entity.id
_entity.type
_entity.pdbx_description
1 polymer ?
#
loop_
_entity_poly.entity_id
_entity_poly.type
_entity_poly.pdbx_seq_one_letter_code
_entity_poly.pdbx_strand_id
1 'polypeptide(L)'
;MMNELKKTPARPNPAQVRKPALWCYDHPISSAQLQEMRNTFWQNAAQAGGRQEIWDALRAAAEGDLRNAEKIIRDNRISLGNLDMTVCYDVTGTSYNLPLYVLSEPTNMDYRVLRA
;
A
#
# COMPACT_ATOMS: atom_id res chain seq x y z
N MET A 1 43.45 -6.18 2.81
CA MET A 1 42.33 -5.90 1.88
C MET A 1 41.16 -6.77 2.32
N MET A 2 40.33 -6.29 3.25
CA MET A 2 39.14 -5.43 3.05
C MET A 2 37.95 -6.17 2.41
N ASN A 3 37.10 -6.69 3.31
CA ASN A 3 35.63 -6.74 3.29
C ASN A 3 34.90 -7.62 2.26
N GLU A 4 34.71 -8.89 2.62
CA GLU A 4 33.48 -9.64 2.30
C GLU A 4 32.41 -9.36 3.36
N LEU A 5 31.78 -8.18 3.24
CA LEU A 5 30.49 -7.93 3.87
C LEU A 5 29.45 -8.74 3.09
N LYS A 6 29.11 -9.89 3.66
CA LYS A 6 27.85 -10.60 3.47
C LYS A 6 26.76 -9.54 3.31
N LYS A 7 26.27 -9.33 2.08
CA LYS A 7 25.09 -8.48 1.84
C LYS A 7 23.92 -9.16 2.53
N THR A 8 23.73 -8.83 3.81
CA THR A 8 22.42 -8.90 4.44
C THR A 8 21.43 -8.27 3.47
N PRO A 9 20.25 -8.85 3.23
CA PRO A 9 19.21 -8.11 2.51
C PRO A 9 18.99 -6.86 3.35
N ALA A 10 19.47 -5.73 2.81
CA ALA A 10 19.25 -4.43 3.41
C ALA A 10 17.75 -4.36 3.60
N ARG A 11 17.31 -4.28 4.87
CA ARG A 11 15.91 -4.02 5.16
C ARG A 11 15.50 -2.87 4.24
N PRO A 12 14.43 -3.02 3.46
CA PRO A 12 14.05 -1.99 2.50
C PRO A 12 14.04 -0.67 3.25
N ASN A 13 14.94 0.23 2.85
CA ASN A 13 15.03 1.52 3.48
C ASN A 13 13.66 2.18 3.27
N PRO A 14 13.00 2.69 4.31
CA PRO A 14 11.70 3.34 4.15
C PRO A 14 11.76 4.56 3.20
N ALA A 15 12.97 4.96 2.81
CA ALA A 15 13.29 5.99 1.83
C ALA A 15 13.09 5.58 0.34
N GLN A 16 12.44 4.45 0.06
CA GLN A 16 12.18 3.97 -1.31
C GLN A 16 10.77 3.42 -1.46
N VAL A 17 9.78 4.04 -0.81
CA VAL A 17 8.38 3.82 -1.16
C VAL A 17 8.25 3.99 -2.67
N ARG A 18 7.81 2.94 -3.35
CA ARG A 18 7.57 2.93 -4.78
C ARG A 18 6.09 2.76 -5.03
N LYS A 19 5.58 3.43 -6.07
CA LYS A 19 4.24 3.14 -6.54
C LYS A 19 4.21 1.66 -6.94
N PRO A 20 3.27 0.88 -6.42
CA PRO A 20 3.14 -0.51 -6.80
C PRO A 20 3.03 -0.65 -8.32
N ALA A 21 3.56 -1.75 -8.84
CA ALA A 21 3.41 -2.09 -10.25
C ALA A 21 1.92 -2.08 -10.65
N LEU A 22 1.65 -1.60 -11.86
CA LEU A 22 0.32 -1.64 -12.48
C LEU A 22 -0.24 -3.06 -12.37
N TRP A 23 -1.34 -3.22 -11.65
CA TRP A 23 -1.97 -4.52 -11.46
C TRP A 23 -3.04 -4.70 -12.53
N CYS A 24 -3.05 -5.88 -13.13
CA CYS A 24 -4.12 -6.31 -14.04
C CYS A 24 -5.10 -7.16 -13.21
N TYR A 25 -6.37 -6.78 -13.17
CA TYR A 25 -7.41 -7.66 -12.66
C TYR A 25 -7.77 -8.68 -13.74
N ASP A 26 -7.94 -9.94 -13.34
CA ASP A 26 -8.29 -11.04 -14.26
C ASP A 26 -9.62 -10.77 -14.98
N HIS A 27 -10.52 -10.03 -14.34
CA HIS A 27 -11.80 -9.61 -14.90
C HIS A 27 -11.82 -8.10 -15.19
N PRO A 28 -12.59 -7.65 -16.18
CA PRO A 28 -12.87 -6.22 -16.37
C PRO A 28 -13.62 -5.70 -15.14
N ILE A 29 -13.04 -4.72 -14.45
CA ILE A 29 -13.66 -4.05 -13.30
C ILE A 29 -13.99 -2.60 -13.67
N SER A 30 -15.21 -2.16 -13.34
CA SER A 30 -15.62 -0.76 -13.53
C SER A 30 -15.10 0.13 -12.39
N SER A 31 -14.92 1.43 -12.66
CA SER A 31 -14.48 2.40 -11.64
C SER A 31 -15.36 2.38 -10.37
N ALA A 32 -16.69 2.25 -10.53
CA ALA A 32 -17.62 2.14 -9.41
C ALA A 32 -17.39 0.89 -8.55
N GLN A 33 -17.16 -0.27 -9.17
CA GLN A 33 -16.86 -1.52 -8.48
C GLN A 33 -15.50 -1.45 -7.77
N LEU A 34 -14.50 -0.84 -8.41
CA LEU A 34 -13.19 -0.61 -7.78
C LEU A 34 -13.33 0.28 -6.53
N GLN A 35 -14.12 1.35 -6.63
CA GLN A 35 -14.36 2.25 -5.51
C GLN A 35 -15.12 1.56 -4.36
N GLU A 36 -16.10 0.71 -4.68
CA GLU A 36 -16.83 -0.10 -3.70
C GLU A 36 -15.92 -1.12 -3.01
N MET A 37 -15.06 -1.82 -3.77
CA MET A 37 -14.04 -2.73 -3.21
C MET A 37 -13.04 -1.98 -2.33
N ARG A 38 -12.59 -0.79 -2.74
CA ARG A 38 -11.70 0.06 -1.94
C ARG A 38 -12.36 0.50 -0.64
N ASN A 39 -13.62 0.94 -0.70
CA ASN A 39 -14.36 1.34 0.49
C ASN A 39 -14.58 0.14 1.42
N THR A 40 -15.01 -0.99 0.87
CA THR A 40 -15.20 -2.24 1.62
C THR A 40 -13.91 -2.69 2.28
N PHE A 41 -12.79 -2.60 1.56
CA PHE A 41 -11.48 -2.88 2.13
C PHE A 41 -11.15 -1.94 3.27
N TRP A 42 -11.33 -0.63 3.12
CA TRP A 42 -11.06 0.34 4.18
C TRP A 42 -11.96 0.19 5.41
N GLN A 43 -13.24 -0.16 5.21
CA GLN A 43 -14.19 -0.49 6.28
C GLN A 43 -13.77 -1.77 7.00
N ASN A 44 -13.43 -2.82 6.26
CA ASN A 44 -12.97 -4.09 6.83
C ASN A 44 -11.59 -3.97 7.48
N ALA A 45 -10.67 -3.20 6.91
CA ALA A 45 -9.32 -2.96 7.42
C ALA A 45 -9.37 -2.31 8.80
N ALA A 46 -10.20 -1.28 8.96
CA ALA A 46 -10.45 -0.65 10.25
C ALA A 46 -11.06 -1.62 11.28
N GLN A 47 -11.78 -2.66 10.84
CA GLN A 47 -12.38 -3.70 11.67
C GLN A 47 -11.49 -4.94 11.87
N ALA A 48 -10.53 -5.19 10.98
CA ALA A 48 -9.65 -6.36 10.98
C ALA A 48 -8.66 -6.37 12.17
N GLY A 49 -8.64 -5.30 12.95
CA GLY A 49 -7.76 -5.13 14.09
C GLY A 49 -6.49 -4.34 13.74
N GLY A 50 -5.76 -3.95 14.79
CA GLY A 50 -4.60 -3.07 14.72
C GLY A 50 -4.89 -1.64 15.18
N ARG A 51 -3.85 -0.81 15.24
CA ARG A 51 -3.98 0.62 15.56
C ARG A 51 -4.63 1.38 14.41
N GLN A 52 -5.71 2.08 14.72
CA GLN A 52 -6.37 3.01 13.77
C GLN A 52 -5.42 4.12 13.32
N GLU A 53 -4.50 4.55 14.18
CA GLU A 53 -3.44 5.52 13.82
C GLU A 53 -2.59 5.03 12.63
N ILE A 54 -2.25 3.74 12.61
CA ILE A 54 -1.47 3.14 11.53
C ILE A 54 -2.32 3.00 10.27
N TRP A 55 -3.60 2.63 10.40
CA TRP A 55 -4.51 2.58 9.26
C TRP A 55 -4.75 3.96 8.63
N ASP A 56 -4.91 5.00 9.45
CA ASP A 56 -5.04 6.39 9.00
C ASP A 56 -3.76 6.87 8.32
N ALA A 57 -2.61 6.60 8.94
CA ALA A 57 -1.30 6.84 8.36
C ALA A 57 -1.13 6.16 7.00
N LEU A 58 -1.46 4.87 6.89
CA LEU A 58 -1.38 4.11 5.64
C LEU A 58 -2.35 4.63 4.59
N ARG A 59 -3.54 5.10 4.98
CA ARG A 59 -4.50 5.73 4.08
C ARG A 59 -3.98 7.07 3.56
N ALA A 60 -3.54 7.94 4.45
CA ALA A 60 -2.95 9.23 4.09
C ALA A 60 -1.68 9.05 3.22
N ALA A 61 -0.92 7.97 3.46
CA ALA A 61 0.22 7.59 2.63
C ALA A 61 -0.20 7.08 1.25
N ALA A 62 -1.30 6.32 1.16
CA ALA A 62 -1.86 5.82 -0.09
C ALA A 62 -2.51 6.92 -0.94
N GLU A 63 -3.15 7.91 -0.31
CA GLU A 63 -3.77 9.06 -0.98
C GLU A 63 -2.76 10.15 -1.33
N GLY A 64 -1.64 10.22 -0.60
CA GLY A 64 -0.56 11.18 -0.81
C GLY A 64 0.49 10.73 -1.84
N ASP A 65 1.45 11.62 -2.13
CA ASP A 65 2.63 11.28 -2.92
C ASP A 65 3.60 10.37 -2.16
N LEU A 66 4.55 9.78 -2.90
CA LEU A 66 5.64 8.96 -2.33
C LEU A 66 6.31 9.64 -1.15
N ARG A 67 6.59 10.96 -1.25
CA ARG A 67 7.21 11.74 -0.17
C ARG A 67 6.33 11.83 1.07
N ASN A 68 5.01 11.95 0.91
CA ASN A 68 4.07 11.95 2.03
C ASN A 68 4.03 10.56 2.66
N ALA A 69 3.95 9.50 1.84
CA ALA A 69 3.98 8.14 2.32
C ALA A 69 5.22 7.83 3.17
N GLU A 70 6.41 8.17 2.68
CA GLU A 70 7.67 8.01 3.41
C GLU A 70 7.68 8.77 4.73
N LYS A 71 7.21 10.03 4.71
CA LYS A 71 7.13 10.87 5.90
C LYS A 71 6.22 10.24 6.95
N ILE A 72 5.04 9.81 6.53
CA ILE A 72 4.03 9.21 7.40
C ILE A 72 4.54 7.88 7.99
N ILE A 73 5.14 7.02 7.17
CA ILE A 73 5.75 5.75 7.60
C ILE A 73 6.85 6.01 8.64
N ARG A 74 7.71 6.99 8.37
CA ARG A 74 8.81 7.37 9.27
C ARG A 74 8.29 7.96 10.59
N ASP A 75 7.26 8.80 10.54
CA ASP A 75 6.64 9.44 11.69
C ASP A 75 5.97 8.40 12.61
N ASN A 76 5.27 7.43 11.99
CA ASN A 76 4.57 6.35 12.68
C ASN A 76 5.46 5.13 13.00
N ARG A 77 6.77 5.19 12.70
CA ARG A 77 7.75 4.10 12.88
C ARG A 77 7.33 2.77 12.24
N ILE A 78 6.60 2.85 11.12
CA ILE A 78 6.16 1.69 10.35
C ILE A 78 7.36 1.14 9.58
N SER A 79 7.53 -0.18 9.61
CA SER A 79 8.52 -0.90 8.80
C SER A 79 7.86 -1.44 7.54
N LEU A 80 8.35 -1.06 6.37
CA LEU A 80 7.88 -1.62 5.10
C LEU A 80 8.36 -3.06 4.95
N GLY A 81 7.43 -3.98 4.74
CA GLY A 81 7.73 -5.34 4.32
C GLY A 81 8.16 -5.39 2.86
N ASN A 82 7.44 -4.64 2.02
CA ASN A 82 7.74 -4.45 0.61
C ASN A 82 7.91 -2.97 0.27
N LEU A 83 8.76 -2.67 -0.71
CA LEU A 83 8.97 -1.33 -1.24
C LEU A 83 7.69 -0.72 -1.83
N ASP A 84 6.74 -1.56 -2.22
CA ASP A 84 5.47 -1.21 -2.87
C ASP A 84 4.34 -0.85 -1.89
N MET A 85 4.62 -0.69 -0.59
CA MET A 85 3.63 -0.46 0.50
C MET A 85 2.53 -1.52 0.62
N THR A 86 2.64 -2.63 -0.11
CA THR A 86 1.65 -3.71 -0.07
C THR A 86 1.61 -4.41 1.28
N VAL A 87 2.73 -4.42 1.99
CA VAL A 87 2.87 -5.00 3.32
C VAL A 87 3.64 -4.03 4.20
N CYS A 88 3.02 -3.63 5.29
CA CYS A 88 3.56 -2.71 6.30
C CYS A 88 3.49 -3.38 7.67
N TYR A 89 4.49 -3.14 8.52
CA TYR A 89 4.55 -3.69 9.86
C TYR A 89 4.66 -2.55 10.86
N ASP A 90 3.85 -2.58 11.91
CA ASP A 90 4.01 -1.65 13.02
C ASP A 90 5.10 -2.13 14.00
N VAL A 91 5.57 -1.24 14.88
CA VAL A 91 6.51 -1.57 15.96
C VAL A 91 5.99 -2.65 16.91
N THR A 92 4.67 -2.83 17.00
CA THR A 92 4.02 -3.91 17.75
C THR A 92 4.10 -5.28 17.06
N GLY A 93 4.55 -5.33 15.80
CA GLY A 93 4.58 -6.54 14.98
C GLY A 93 3.25 -6.82 14.25
N THR A 94 2.29 -5.90 14.29
CA THR A 94 1.03 -6.03 13.52
C THR A 94 1.33 -5.85 12.02
N SER A 95 0.93 -6.81 11.20
CA SER A 95 1.06 -6.74 9.75
C SER A 95 -0.19 -6.14 9.10
N TYR A 96 0.01 -5.08 8.34
CA TYR A 96 -0.99 -4.36 7.57
C TYR A 96 -0.77 -4.65 6.09
N ASN A 97 -1.72 -5.33 5.46
CA ASN A 97 -1.64 -5.68 4.05
C ASN A 97 -2.52 -4.73 3.26
N LEU A 98 -1.94 -3.88 2.41
CA LEU A 98 -2.69 -3.03 1.49
C LEU A 98 -2.71 -3.68 0.10
N PRO A 99 -3.90 -4.00 -0.43
CA PRO A 99 -4.04 -4.48 -1.79
C PRO A 99 -3.65 -3.42 -2.81
N LEU A 100 -3.14 -3.88 -3.96
CA LEU A 100 -2.74 -3.03 -5.08
C LEU A 100 -3.91 -2.16 -5.59
N TYR A 101 -5.16 -2.63 -5.49
CA TYR A 101 -6.35 -1.89 -5.90
C TYR A 101 -6.66 -0.65 -5.05
N VAL A 102 -6.13 -0.60 -3.82
CA VAL A 102 -6.22 0.56 -2.95
C VAL A 102 -5.16 1.60 -3.35
N LEU A 103 -3.99 1.15 -3.79
CA LEU A 103 -2.81 1.98 -4.07
C LEU A 103 -2.71 2.41 -5.54
N SER A 104 -3.34 1.71 -6.47
CA SER A 104 -3.29 1.99 -7.90
C SER A 104 -4.56 1.57 -8.61
N GLU A 105 -4.88 2.25 -9.70
CA GLU A 105 -5.97 1.87 -10.58
C GLU A 105 -5.53 0.69 -11.47
N PRO A 106 -6.41 -0.28 -11.75
CA PRO A 106 -6.07 -1.39 -12.63
C PRO A 106 -5.93 -0.88 -14.06
N THR A 107 -5.01 -1.46 -14.82
CA THR A 107 -4.87 -1.15 -16.26
C THR A 107 -6.06 -1.63 -17.09
N ASN A 108 -6.86 -2.57 -16.56
CA ASN A 108 -8.02 -3.18 -17.20
C ASN A 108 -9.35 -2.56 -16.72
N MET A 109 -9.45 -1.23 -16.69
CA MET A 109 -10.71 -0.57 -16.36
C MET A 109 -11.72 -0.73 -17.50
N ASP A 110 -12.91 -1.24 -17.17
CA ASP A 110 -14.04 -1.22 -18.09
C ASP A 110 -14.65 0.18 -18.13
N TYR A 111 -14.28 0.96 -19.15
CA TYR A 111 -14.82 2.29 -19.44
C TYR A 111 -16.13 2.24 -20.23
N ARG A 112 -16.69 1.05 -20.46
CA ARG A 112 -17.92 0.87 -21.25
C ARG A 112 -19.18 1.42 -20.59
N VAL A 113 -19.10 1.75 -19.30
CA VAL A 113 -20.22 2.30 -18.50
C VAL A 113 -20.37 3.82 -18.52
N LEU A 114 -19.55 4.57 -19.28
CA LEU A 114 -19.65 6.04 -19.39
C LEU A 114 -20.40 6.56 -20.63
N ARG A 115 -21.18 5.71 -21.30
CA ARG A 115 -22.09 6.15 -22.37
C ARG A 115 -23.55 5.86 -21.99
N ALA A 116 -24.17 6.80 -21.28
CA ALA A 116 -25.62 6.97 -21.22
C ALA A 116 -25.93 8.46 -21.29
#